data_AF-A0A679IBB0-F1
#
_entry.id   AF-A0A679IBB0-F1
#
_cell.length_a   1.000
_cell.length_b   1.000
_cell.length_c   1.000
_cell.angle_alpha   90.00
_cell.angle_beta   90.00
_cell.angle_gamma   90.00
#
_symmetry.space_group_name_H-M   'P 1'
#
loop_
_entity.id
_entity.type
_entity.pdbx_description
1 polymer ?
#
loop_
_entity_poly.entity_id
_entity_poly.type
_entity_poly.pdbx_seq_one_letter_code
_entity_poly.pdbx_strand_id
1 'polypeptide(L)'
;MLPAPPKEPSNIAELFAFYHDYVKVLYSAVQTENALPQEVLFELNAAFDHLSRHWTYGELEDKVVRKCYGHLKRSCLDIFKISVREARKKFDELRKLDTSDIDNGEYDRKLLALFAEIRSGATAARKLEGNGNADPDGPIKAFDAWQPVYANCLRLETEFYHHAALDWSKRRWVKKYWKSTLITVALTFFASYIGREFGSEIFRWFKQLLA
;
A
#
# COMPACT_ATOMS: atom_id res chain seq x y z
N MET A 1 -14.35 -10.85 3.74
CA MET A 1 -14.44 -10.20 5.06
C MET A 1 -13.55 -10.99 6.00
N LEU A 2 -12.71 -10.36 6.83
CA LEU A 2 -11.92 -11.10 7.81
C LEU A 2 -12.86 -11.70 8.87
N PRO A 3 -12.56 -12.90 9.41
CA PRO A 3 -13.30 -13.42 10.54
C PRO A 3 -13.13 -12.50 11.77
N ALA A 4 -14.01 -12.66 12.76
CA ALA A 4 -13.90 -11.92 14.02
C ALA A 4 -12.50 -12.14 14.64
N PRO A 5 -11.95 -11.15 15.36
CA PRO A 5 -10.65 -11.31 16.00
C PRO A 5 -10.70 -12.52 16.95
N PRO A 6 -9.80 -13.50 16.76
CA PRO A 6 -9.78 -14.69 17.59
C PRO A 6 -9.28 -14.35 18.99
N LYS A 7 -9.71 -15.14 19.96
CA LYS A 7 -9.22 -15.06 21.34
C LYS A 7 -7.76 -15.50 21.41
N GLU A 8 -7.07 -15.10 22.48
CA GLU A 8 -5.71 -15.59 22.74
C GLU A 8 -5.72 -17.12 22.86
N PRO A 9 -4.89 -17.84 22.08
CA PRO A 9 -4.81 -19.28 22.16
C PRO A 9 -4.28 -19.75 23.53
N SER A 10 -4.92 -20.77 24.08
CA SER A 10 -4.52 -21.42 25.35
C SER A 10 -3.62 -22.64 25.14
N ASN A 11 -3.62 -23.21 23.93
CA ASN A 11 -2.91 -24.43 23.57
C ASN A 11 -2.44 -24.40 22.10
N ILE A 12 -1.60 -25.37 21.71
CA ILE A 12 -1.05 -25.46 20.36
C ILE A 12 -2.13 -25.64 19.29
N ALA A 13 -3.21 -26.38 19.57
CA ALA A 13 -4.30 -26.57 18.60
C ALA A 13 -5.03 -25.26 18.30
N GLU A 14 -5.34 -24.47 19.33
CA GLU A 14 -5.93 -23.13 19.18
C GLU A 14 -4.96 -22.16 18.49
N LEU A 15 -3.65 -22.29 18.70
CA LEU A 15 -2.63 -21.50 18.01
C LEU A 15 -2.61 -21.80 16.51
N PHE A 16 -2.75 -23.08 16.12
CA PHE A 16 -2.89 -23.47 14.72
C PHE A 16 -4.20 -22.99 14.11
N ALA A 17 -5.31 -23.02 14.87
CA ALA A 17 -6.58 -22.43 14.43
C ALA A 17 -6.42 -20.92 14.16
N PHE A 18 -5.78 -20.18 15.08
CA PHE A 18 -5.45 -18.77 14.88
C PHE A 18 -4.61 -18.54 13.62
N TYR A 19 -3.56 -19.34 13.44
CA TYR A 19 -2.72 -19.26 12.26
C TYR A 19 -3.53 -19.51 10.97
N HIS A 20 -4.31 -20.58 10.92
CA HIS A 20 -5.00 -21.00 9.72
C HIS A 20 -6.13 -20.03 9.34
N ASP A 21 -6.94 -19.63 10.32
CA ASP A 21 -8.17 -18.89 10.06
C ASP A 21 -7.96 -17.38 9.97
N TYR A 22 -6.87 -16.87 10.55
CA TYR A 22 -6.59 -15.44 10.60
C TYR A 22 -5.28 -15.07 9.93
N VAL A 23 -4.16 -15.59 10.45
CA VAL A 23 -2.81 -15.19 9.97
C VAL A 23 -2.66 -15.55 8.50
N LYS A 24 -2.99 -16.77 8.10
CA LYS A 24 -2.83 -17.28 6.73
C LYS A 24 -3.70 -16.52 5.73
N VAL A 25 -4.91 -16.14 6.11
CA VAL A 25 -5.78 -15.33 5.25
C VAL A 25 -5.13 -13.97 4.96
N LEU A 26 -4.59 -13.31 5.98
CA LEU A 26 -3.89 -12.02 5.83
C LEU A 26 -2.57 -12.16 5.06
N TYR A 27 -1.77 -13.17 5.40
CA TYR A 27 -0.46 -13.41 4.79
C TYR A 27 -0.60 -13.69 3.29
N SER A 28 -1.64 -14.43 2.88
CA SER A 28 -1.89 -14.73 1.46
C SER A 28 -2.24 -13.48 0.65
N ALA A 29 -2.80 -12.45 1.28
CA ALA A 29 -3.10 -11.18 0.62
C ALA A 29 -1.84 -10.35 0.28
N VAL A 30 -0.71 -10.62 0.94
CA VAL A 30 0.55 -9.88 0.71
C VAL A 30 1.67 -10.72 0.10
N GLN A 31 1.48 -12.03 -0.06
CA GLN A 31 2.47 -12.95 -0.67
C GLN A 31 2.08 -13.41 -2.09
N THR A 32 1.20 -12.69 -2.78
CA THR A 32 0.68 -13.12 -4.10
C THR A 32 1.77 -13.28 -5.17
N GLU A 33 2.93 -12.64 -4.99
CA GLU A 33 4.09 -12.72 -5.89
C GLU A 33 5.20 -13.68 -5.41
N ASN A 34 4.87 -14.63 -4.52
CA ASN A 34 5.81 -15.54 -3.86
C ASN A 34 6.91 -14.88 -3.02
N ALA A 35 6.83 -13.57 -2.79
CA ALA A 35 7.74 -12.82 -1.92
C ALA A 35 6.98 -12.34 -0.67
N LEU A 36 7.40 -12.80 0.51
CA LEU A 36 6.87 -12.27 1.76
C LEU A 36 7.53 -10.92 2.06
N PRO A 37 6.76 -9.93 2.53
CA PRO A 37 7.33 -8.76 3.18
C PRO A 37 8.28 -9.19 4.30
N GLN A 38 9.45 -8.56 4.35
CA GLN A 38 10.54 -8.98 5.23
C GLN A 38 10.12 -8.95 6.71
N GLU A 39 9.35 -7.95 7.12
CA GLU A 39 8.85 -7.79 8.49
C GLU A 39 7.95 -8.98 8.88
N VAL A 40 7.05 -9.38 7.98
CA VAL A 40 6.14 -10.53 8.15
C VAL A 40 6.93 -11.83 8.24
N LEU A 41 7.94 -12.01 7.38
CA LEU A 41 8.81 -13.19 7.39
C LEU A 41 9.56 -13.33 8.71
N PHE A 42 10.10 -12.23 9.25
CA PHE A 42 10.80 -12.27 10.53
C PHE A 42 9.89 -12.68 11.69
N GLU A 43 8.67 -12.15 11.75
CA GLU A 43 7.71 -12.53 12.79
C GLU A 43 7.26 -13.99 12.65
N LEU A 44 7.03 -14.49 11.42
CA LEU A 44 6.69 -15.90 11.21
C LEU A 44 7.83 -16.85 11.60
N ASN A 45 9.07 -16.49 11.27
CA ASN A 45 10.25 -17.27 11.67
C ASN A 45 10.44 -17.26 13.19
N ALA A 46 10.26 -16.12 13.85
CA ALA A 46 10.33 -16.03 15.32
C ALA A 46 9.23 -16.85 16.00
N ALA A 47 8.01 -16.84 15.43
CA ALA A 47 6.91 -17.68 15.88
C ALA A 47 7.27 -19.18 15.79
N PHE A 48 7.82 -19.60 14.66
CA PHE A 48 8.26 -20.99 14.44
C PHE A 48 9.43 -21.38 15.35
N ASP A 49 10.41 -20.49 15.54
CA ASP A 49 11.52 -20.72 16.49
C ASP A 49 10.98 -20.99 17.89
N HIS A 50 10.09 -20.13 18.40
CA HIS A 50 9.45 -20.33 19.70
C HIS A 50 8.66 -21.63 19.77
N LEU A 51 7.87 -21.95 18.73
CA LEU A 51 7.11 -23.18 18.65
C LEU A 51 8.02 -24.42 18.75
N SER A 52 9.16 -24.41 18.07
CA SER A 52 10.11 -25.54 18.07
C SER A 52 10.66 -25.87 19.47
N ARG A 53 10.78 -24.87 20.35
CA ARG A 53 11.37 -25.00 21.70
C ARG A 53 10.61 -25.95 22.62
N HIS A 54 9.31 -26.14 22.35
CA HIS A 54 8.51 -27.13 23.06
C HIS A 54 9.10 -28.54 22.90
N TRP A 55 9.48 -28.90 21.68
CA TRP A 55 10.01 -30.23 21.37
C TRP A 55 11.54 -30.33 21.49
N THR A 56 12.28 -29.25 21.21
CA THR A 56 13.75 -29.28 21.22
C THR A 56 14.35 -29.05 22.60
N TYR A 57 13.70 -28.24 23.44
CA TYR A 57 14.21 -27.84 24.76
C TYR A 57 13.25 -28.18 25.92
N GLY A 58 12.08 -28.73 25.64
CA GLY A 58 11.08 -29.07 26.66
C GLY A 58 10.45 -27.83 27.31
N GLU A 59 10.38 -26.69 26.61
CA GLU A 59 9.67 -25.52 27.15
C GLU A 59 8.16 -25.82 27.34
N LEU A 60 7.59 -25.29 28.42
CA LEU A 60 6.16 -25.45 28.73
C LEU A 60 5.29 -24.89 27.59
N GLU A 61 4.21 -25.61 27.29
CA GLU A 61 3.31 -25.29 26.17
C GLU A 61 2.71 -23.89 26.30
N ASP A 62 2.20 -23.53 27.48
CA ASP A 62 1.57 -22.24 27.75
C ASP A 62 2.50 -21.05 27.43
N LYS A 63 3.79 -21.19 27.79
CA LYS A 63 4.82 -20.19 27.53
C LYS A 63 5.13 -20.09 26.04
N VAL A 64 5.27 -21.23 25.36
CA VAL A 64 5.55 -21.29 23.92
C VAL A 64 4.39 -20.72 23.12
N VAL A 65 3.16 -21.13 23.43
CA VAL A 65 1.93 -20.65 22.80
C VAL A 65 1.82 -19.13 22.92
N ARG A 66 1.99 -18.58 24.13
CA ARG A 66 1.94 -17.12 24.36
C ARG A 66 2.98 -16.36 23.54
N LYS A 67 4.21 -16.88 23.45
CA LYS A 67 5.30 -16.26 22.68
C LYS A 67 5.02 -16.32 21.18
N CYS A 68 4.67 -17.51 20.66
CA CYS A 68 4.32 -17.71 19.26
C CYS A 68 3.14 -16.83 18.84
N TYR A 69 2.07 -16.81 19.64
CA TYR A 69 0.92 -15.94 19.45
C TYR A 69 1.32 -14.46 19.37
N GLY A 70 2.22 -14.00 20.26
CA GLY A 70 2.73 -12.63 20.22
C GLY A 70 3.37 -12.24 18.89
N HIS A 71 4.12 -13.14 18.27
CA HIS A 71 4.75 -12.94 16.96
C HIS A 71 3.73 -13.03 15.81
N LEU A 72 2.86 -14.05 15.81
CA LEU A 72 1.79 -14.16 14.82
C LEU A 72 0.85 -12.94 14.83
N LYS A 73 0.58 -12.39 16.03
CA LYS A 73 -0.18 -11.15 16.19
C LYS A 73 0.54 -9.96 15.55
N ARG A 74 1.85 -9.79 15.80
CA ARG A 74 2.64 -8.72 15.17
C ARG A 74 2.66 -8.82 13.66
N SER A 75 2.83 -10.04 13.13
CA SER A 75 2.73 -10.33 11.70
C SER A 75 1.42 -9.82 11.09
N CYS A 76 0.28 -10.06 11.74
CA CYS A 76 -1.01 -9.53 11.29
C CYS A 76 -1.05 -7.99 11.29
N LEU A 77 -0.54 -7.34 12.34
CA LEU A 77 -0.47 -5.88 12.42
C LEU A 77 0.44 -5.30 11.33
N ASP A 78 1.56 -5.95 11.03
CA ASP A 78 2.46 -5.56 9.94
C ASP A 78 1.77 -5.65 8.59
N ILE A 79 1.00 -6.70 8.35
CA ILE A 79 0.18 -6.83 7.13
C ILE A 79 -0.80 -5.67 6.98
N PHE A 80 -1.51 -5.27 8.04
CA PHE A 80 -2.40 -4.11 7.97
C PHE A 80 -1.67 -2.82 7.60
N LYS A 81 -0.50 -2.57 8.20
CA LYS A 81 0.34 -1.41 7.88
C LYS A 81 0.83 -1.45 6.43
N ILE A 82 1.17 -2.62 5.92
CA ILE A 82 1.55 -2.84 4.52
C ILE A 82 0.37 -2.53 3.60
N SER A 83 -0.84 -3.00 3.90
CA SER A 83 -2.03 -2.71 3.10
C SER A 83 -2.34 -1.21 3.02
N VAL A 84 -2.14 -0.46 4.11
CA VAL A 84 -2.27 1.01 4.09
C VAL A 84 -1.21 1.66 3.20
N ARG A 85 0.04 1.18 3.26
CA ARG A 85 1.13 1.66 2.39
C ARG A 85 0.81 1.43 0.92
N GLU A 86 0.32 0.25 0.56
CA GLU A 86 -0.03 -0.06 -0.83
C GLU A 86 -1.28 0.72 -1.29
N ALA A 87 -2.29 0.87 -0.43
CA ALA A 87 -3.44 1.73 -0.71
C ALA A 87 -3.04 3.19 -0.93
N ARG A 88 -2.05 3.70 -0.17
CA ARG A 88 -1.49 5.05 -0.37
C ARG A 88 -0.84 5.19 -1.74
N LYS A 89 -0.02 4.23 -2.17
CA LYS A 89 0.61 4.28 -3.51
C LYS A 89 -0.45 4.33 -4.61
N LYS A 90 -1.45 3.43 -4.54
CA LYS A 90 -2.60 3.38 -5.47
C LYS A 90 -3.35 4.72 -5.49
N PHE A 91 -3.64 5.29 -4.33
CA PHE A 91 -4.25 6.62 -4.22
C PHE A 91 -3.40 7.70 -4.90
N ASP A 92 -2.10 7.77 -4.59
CA ASP A 92 -1.19 8.78 -5.16
C ASP A 92 -1.06 8.62 -6.69
N GLU A 93 -1.17 7.41 -7.23
CA GLU A 93 -1.25 7.16 -8.67
C GLU A 93 -2.55 7.69 -9.28
N LEU A 94 -3.70 7.38 -8.67
CA LEU A 94 -5.00 7.88 -9.12
C LEU A 94 -5.06 9.42 -9.12
N ARG A 95 -4.45 10.06 -8.13
CA ARG A 95 -4.37 11.53 -8.02
C ARG A 95 -3.59 12.21 -9.15
N LYS A 96 -2.79 11.48 -9.93
CA LYS A 96 -2.08 12.00 -11.11
C LYS A 96 -2.92 11.96 -12.38
N LEU A 97 -4.01 11.20 -12.36
CA LEU A 97 -4.91 11.05 -13.50
C LEU A 97 -5.98 12.15 -13.49
N ASP A 98 -6.46 12.49 -14.68
CA ASP A 98 -7.64 13.34 -14.83
C ASP A 98 -8.88 12.44 -14.83
N THR A 99 -9.56 12.42 -13.68
CA THR A 99 -10.75 11.59 -13.39
C THR A 99 -12.02 12.44 -13.28
N SER A 100 -11.95 13.73 -13.61
CA SER A 100 -13.06 14.69 -13.50
C SER A 100 -14.31 14.28 -14.31
N ASP A 101 -14.10 13.60 -15.44
CA ASP A 101 -15.16 13.13 -16.32
C ASP A 101 -15.84 11.84 -15.81
N ILE A 102 -15.30 11.17 -14.79
CA ILE A 102 -15.90 9.96 -14.21
C ILE A 102 -17.00 10.38 -13.24
N ASP A 103 -18.24 9.96 -13.52
CA ASP A 103 -19.43 10.19 -12.70
C ASP A 103 -19.61 11.67 -12.30
N ASN A 104 -19.32 12.59 -13.23
CA ASN A 104 -19.42 14.04 -13.02
C ASN A 104 -18.64 14.54 -11.78
N GLY A 105 -17.47 13.98 -11.52
CA GLY A 105 -16.60 14.34 -10.39
C GLY A 105 -16.98 13.70 -9.05
N GLU A 106 -18.02 12.86 -9.01
CA GLU A 106 -18.37 12.13 -7.79
C GLU A 106 -17.27 11.11 -7.41
N TYR A 107 -16.62 10.51 -8.41
CA TYR A 107 -15.52 9.59 -8.24
C TYR A 107 -14.42 10.18 -7.34
N ASP A 108 -13.95 11.39 -7.66
CA ASP A 108 -12.86 12.05 -6.93
C ASP A 108 -13.26 12.38 -5.49
N ARG A 109 -14.50 12.83 -5.29
CA ARG A 109 -15.03 13.13 -3.96
C ARG A 109 -15.04 11.88 -3.09
N LYS A 110 -15.55 10.76 -3.61
CA LYS A 110 -15.62 9.48 -2.88
C LYS A 110 -14.21 8.92 -2.61
N LEU A 111 -13.30 9.02 -3.58
CA LEU A 111 -11.91 8.58 -3.43
C LEU A 111 -11.20 9.35 -2.30
N LEU A 112 -11.33 10.68 -2.28
CA LEU A 112 -10.75 11.53 -1.24
C LEU A 112 -11.32 11.23 0.14
N ALA A 113 -12.65 11.06 0.24
CA ALA A 113 -13.31 10.71 1.50
C ALA A 113 -12.83 9.36 2.03
N LEU A 114 -12.83 8.32 1.18
CA LEU A 114 -12.37 6.99 1.55
C LEU A 114 -10.90 7.00 2.01
N PHE A 115 -10.03 7.73 1.32
CA PHE A 115 -8.63 7.81 1.71
C PHE A 115 -8.42 8.57 3.03
N ALA A 116 -9.24 9.58 3.30
CA ALA A 116 -9.24 10.27 4.60
C ALA A 116 -9.68 9.33 5.74
N GLU A 117 -10.67 8.47 5.50
CA GLU A 117 -11.09 7.41 6.44
C GLU A 117 -9.96 6.41 6.70
N ILE A 118 -9.29 5.90 5.66
CA ILE A 118 -8.14 5.00 5.80
C ILE A 118 -7.06 5.65 6.67
N ARG A 119 -6.70 6.91 6.37
CA ARG A 119 -5.64 7.61 7.09
C ARG A 119 -6.01 7.85 8.57
N SER A 120 -7.21 8.33 8.83
CA SER A 120 -7.67 8.63 10.19
C SER A 120 -7.83 7.36 11.02
N GLY A 121 -8.44 6.31 10.45
CA GLY A 121 -8.58 5.00 11.06
C GLY A 121 -7.23 4.34 11.36
N ALA A 122 -6.30 4.32 10.41
CA ALA A 122 -4.95 3.78 10.61
C ALA A 122 -4.19 4.54 11.72
N THR A 123 -4.37 5.86 11.80
CA THR A 123 -3.77 6.68 12.86
C THR A 123 -4.34 6.32 14.23
N ALA A 124 -5.66 6.11 14.32
CA ALA A 124 -6.33 5.70 15.55
C ALA A 124 -5.88 4.28 15.98
N ALA A 125 -5.85 3.34 15.04
CA ALA A 125 -5.41 1.96 15.30
C ALA A 125 -3.97 1.89 15.82
N ARG A 126 -3.03 2.64 15.21
CA ARG A 126 -1.63 2.70 15.69
C ARG A 126 -1.48 3.25 17.10
N LYS A 127 -2.32 4.22 17.50
CA LYS A 127 -2.31 4.73 18.89
C LYS A 127 -2.71 3.66 19.90
N LEU A 128 -3.60 2.74 19.50
CA LEU A 128 -4.04 1.64 20.36
C LEU A 128 -3.00 0.54 20.50
N GLU A 129 -2.12 0.33 19.51
CA GLU A 129 -1.01 -0.63 19.60
C GLU A 129 -0.04 -0.31 20.76
N GLY A 130 0.13 0.97 21.11
CA GLY A 130 1.05 1.44 22.16
C GLY A 130 0.44 1.49 23.57
N ASN A 131 -0.88 1.40 23.71
CA ASN A 131 -1.55 1.44 25.01
C ASN A 131 -1.69 0.02 25.57
N GLY A 132 -0.71 -0.39 26.38
CA GLY A 132 -0.57 -1.73 26.97
C GLY A 132 -1.64 -2.21 27.94
N ASN A 133 -2.83 -1.60 27.98
CA ASN A 133 -3.96 -2.12 28.76
C ASN A 133 -4.71 -3.19 27.94
N ALA A 134 -4.04 -4.33 27.75
CA ALA A 134 -4.66 -5.54 27.26
C ALA A 134 -5.48 -6.15 28.39
N ASP A 135 -6.79 -6.20 28.18
CA ASP A 135 -7.68 -7.11 28.90
C ASP A 135 -7.24 -8.55 28.54
N PRO A 136 -6.82 -9.38 29.51
CA PRO A 136 -6.29 -10.72 29.25
C PRO A 136 -7.27 -11.64 28.50
N ASP A 137 -8.57 -11.38 28.64
CA ASP A 137 -9.64 -12.22 28.09
C ASP A 137 -10.43 -11.56 26.93
N GLY A 138 -10.05 -10.33 26.55
CA GLY A 138 -10.72 -9.52 25.55
C GLY A 138 -10.16 -9.69 24.13
N PRO A 139 -10.97 -9.47 23.08
CA PRO A 139 -10.46 -9.37 21.71
C PRO A 139 -9.36 -8.31 21.63
N ILE A 140 -8.35 -8.54 20.79
CA ILE A 140 -7.25 -7.59 20.61
C ILE A 140 -7.84 -6.28 20.07
N LYS A 141 -7.97 -5.26 20.92
CA LYS A 141 -8.52 -3.94 20.56
C LYS A 141 -7.86 -3.33 19.32
N ALA A 142 -6.56 -3.63 19.10
CA ALA A 142 -5.87 -3.19 17.90
C ALA A 142 -6.44 -3.86 16.63
N PHE A 143 -6.82 -5.14 16.66
CA PHE A 143 -7.43 -5.82 15.51
C PHE A 143 -8.79 -5.22 15.19
N ASP A 144 -9.64 -4.97 16.19
CA ASP A 144 -10.94 -4.33 16.00
C ASP A 144 -10.80 -2.96 15.30
N ALA A 145 -9.77 -2.19 15.67
CA ALA A 145 -9.49 -0.91 15.05
C ALA A 145 -8.91 -1.04 13.62
N TRP A 146 -8.12 -2.08 13.36
CA TRP A 146 -7.46 -2.28 12.07
C TRP A 146 -8.35 -2.95 11.01
N GLN A 147 -9.28 -3.82 11.38
CA GLN A 147 -10.18 -4.50 10.45
C GLN A 147 -10.94 -3.55 9.50
N PRO A 148 -11.61 -2.47 9.98
CA PRO A 148 -12.31 -1.54 9.08
C PRO A 148 -11.33 -0.77 8.18
N VAL A 149 -10.13 -0.47 8.65
CA VAL A 149 -9.08 0.16 7.84
C VAL A 149 -8.66 -0.75 6.69
N TYR A 150 -8.40 -2.02 6.99
CA TYR A 150 -8.06 -3.03 5.99
C TYR A 150 -9.19 -3.21 4.96
N ALA A 151 -10.44 -3.27 5.41
CA ALA A 151 -11.60 -3.33 4.53
C ALA A 151 -11.66 -2.12 3.59
N ASN A 152 -11.41 -0.91 4.09
CA ASN A 152 -11.36 0.29 3.27
C ASN A 152 -10.19 0.29 2.27
N CYS A 153 -9.02 -0.29 2.62
CA CYS A 153 -7.93 -0.50 1.66
C CYS A 153 -8.36 -1.41 0.51
N LEU A 154 -9.07 -2.51 0.79
CA LEU A 154 -9.60 -3.41 -0.24
C LEU A 154 -10.67 -2.72 -1.10
N ARG A 155 -11.53 -1.90 -0.50
CA ARG A 155 -12.52 -1.10 -1.23
C ARG A 155 -11.85 -0.09 -2.15
N LEU A 156 -10.79 0.58 -1.71
CA LEU A 156 -10.02 1.49 -2.56
C LEU A 156 -9.48 0.77 -3.79
N GLU A 157 -8.96 -0.44 -3.60
CA GLU A 157 -8.45 -1.25 -4.71
C GLU A 157 -9.56 -1.69 -5.68
N THR A 158 -10.64 -2.25 -5.15
CA THR A 158 -11.70 -2.86 -5.96
C THR A 158 -12.64 -1.85 -6.60
N GLU A 159 -13.11 -0.85 -5.83
CA GLU A 159 -14.09 0.14 -6.28
C GLU A 159 -13.45 1.28 -7.07
N PHE A 160 -12.19 1.65 -6.76
CA PHE A 160 -11.53 2.80 -7.39
C PHE A 160 -10.39 2.37 -8.30
N TYR A 161 -9.35 1.71 -7.78
CA TYR A 161 -8.14 1.43 -8.56
C TYR A 161 -8.38 0.53 -9.78
N HIS A 162 -9.33 -0.40 -9.67
CA HIS A 162 -9.77 -1.27 -10.76
C HIS A 162 -11.08 -0.81 -11.42
N HIS A 163 -11.50 0.45 -11.23
CA HIS A 163 -12.72 0.98 -11.82
C HIS A 163 -12.65 0.97 -13.36
N ALA A 164 -13.67 0.41 -14.03
CA ALA A 164 -13.67 0.21 -15.48
C ALA A 164 -13.47 1.51 -16.28
N ALA A 165 -13.98 2.64 -15.79
CA ALA A 165 -13.82 3.93 -16.47
C ALA A 165 -12.39 4.48 -16.42
N LEU A 166 -11.51 3.99 -15.54
CA LEU A 166 -10.12 4.45 -15.46
C LEU A 166 -9.31 4.12 -16.71
N ASP A 167 -9.62 3.03 -17.41
CA ASP A 167 -8.89 2.66 -18.63
C ASP A 167 -9.04 3.73 -19.70
N TRP A 168 -10.21 4.34 -19.80
CA TRP A 168 -10.45 5.44 -20.71
C TRP A 168 -9.66 6.70 -20.29
N SER A 169 -9.71 7.07 -19.01
CA SER A 169 -8.94 8.21 -18.48
C SER A 169 -7.44 8.05 -18.66
N LYS A 170 -6.90 6.84 -18.41
CA LYS A 170 -5.49 6.50 -18.63
C LYS A 170 -5.09 6.68 -20.10
N ARG A 171 -5.88 6.15 -21.05
CA ARG A 171 -5.62 6.30 -22.50
C ARG A 171 -5.65 7.77 -22.94
N ARG A 172 -6.59 8.56 -22.42
CA ARG A 172 -6.69 9.99 -22.72
C ARG A 172 -5.48 10.75 -22.18
N TRP A 173 -5.05 10.47 -20.96
CA TRP A 173 -3.86 11.06 -20.36
C TRP A 173 -2.61 10.78 -21.19
N VAL A 174 -2.40 9.52 -21.60
CA VAL A 174 -1.27 9.13 -22.47
C VAL A 174 -1.28 9.93 -23.78
N LYS A 175 -2.44 10.06 -24.44
CA LYS A 175 -2.56 10.87 -25.67
C LYS A 175 -2.21 12.34 -25.43
N LYS A 176 -2.67 12.93 -24.32
CA LYS A 176 -2.37 14.33 -23.96
C LYS A 176 -0.88 14.52 -23.69
N TYR A 177 -0.26 13.60 -22.94
CA TYR A 177 1.17 13.60 -22.64
C TYR A 177 2.01 13.52 -23.93
N TRP A 178 1.74 12.54 -24.81
CA TRP A 178 2.44 12.42 -26.09
C TRP A 178 2.29 13.64 -26.98
N LYS A 179 1.09 14.21 -27.06
CA LYS A 179 0.86 15.45 -27.81
C LYS A 179 1.70 16.60 -27.26
N SER A 180 1.76 16.74 -25.93
CA SER A 180 2.60 17.75 -25.28
C SER A 180 4.08 17.55 -25.58
N THR A 181 4.59 16.33 -25.44
CA THR A 181 5.99 15.99 -25.72
C THR A 181 6.37 16.29 -27.17
N LEU A 182 5.51 15.93 -28.13
CA LEU A 182 5.74 16.23 -29.55
C LEU A 182 5.81 17.74 -29.81
N ILE A 183 4.92 18.52 -29.19
CA ILE A 183 4.94 19.99 -29.29
C ILE A 183 6.25 20.55 -28.70
N THR A 184 6.66 20.09 -27.53
CA THR A 184 7.92 20.53 -26.90
C THR A 184 9.12 20.18 -27.77
N VAL A 185 9.19 18.96 -28.30
CA VAL A 185 10.27 18.55 -29.22
C VAL A 185 10.26 19.43 -30.47
N ALA A 186 9.10 19.64 -31.09
CA ALA A 186 8.98 20.50 -32.28
C ALA A 186 9.44 21.95 -32.00
N LEU A 187 9.05 22.52 -30.86
CA LEU A 187 9.49 23.86 -30.44
C LEU A 187 11.00 23.92 -30.23
N THR A 188 11.61 22.91 -29.61
CA THR A 188 13.07 22.84 -29.43
C THR A 188 13.80 22.75 -30.76
N PHE A 189 13.29 21.95 -31.71
CA PHE A 189 13.84 21.89 -33.07
C PHE A 189 13.68 23.22 -33.82
N PHE A 190 12.52 23.86 -33.71
CA PHE A 190 12.25 25.14 -34.38
C PHE A 190 13.14 26.27 -33.82
N ALA A 191 13.27 26.35 -32.50
CA ALA A 191 14.17 27.30 -31.83
C ALA A 191 15.64 27.04 -32.22
N SER A 192 16.06 25.78 -32.29
CA SER A 192 17.41 25.40 -32.72
C SER A 192 17.68 25.75 -34.18
N TYR A 193 16.68 25.57 -35.06
CA TYR A 193 16.77 25.94 -36.47
C TYR A 193 16.89 27.45 -36.66
N ILE A 194 15.99 28.23 -36.03
CA ILE A 194 16.03 29.70 -36.05
C ILE A 194 17.36 30.21 -35.48
N GLY A 195 17.83 29.68 -34.35
CA GLY A 195 19.11 30.06 -33.76
C GLY A 195 20.30 29.79 -34.69
N ARG A 196 20.25 28.72 -35.48
CA ARG A 196 21.29 28.41 -36.47
C ARG A 196 21.27 29.36 -37.66
N GLU A 197 20.09 29.66 -38.20
CA GLU A 197 19.93 30.59 -39.32
C GLU A 197 20.33 32.01 -38.92
N PHE A 198 19.78 32.55 -37.83
CA PHE A 198 20.12 33.88 -37.32
C PHE A 198 21.58 33.98 -36.86
N GLY A 199 22.12 32.94 -36.21
CA GLY A 199 23.53 32.89 -35.84
C GLY A 199 24.44 32.92 -37.07
N SER A 200 24.04 32.25 -38.17
CA SER A 200 24.78 32.27 -39.42
C SER A 200 24.74 33.63 -40.12
N GLU A 201 23.61 34.34 -40.07
CA GLU A 201 23.48 35.68 -40.64
C GLU A 201 24.25 36.74 -39.85
N ILE A 202 24.15 36.72 -38.51
CA ILE A 202 24.92 37.62 -37.64
C ILE A 202 26.42 37.40 -37.85
N PHE A 203 26.88 36.15 -37.94
CA PHE A 203 28.27 35.83 -38.21
C PHE A 203 28.73 36.32 -39.60
N ARG A 204 27.85 36.23 -40.61
CA ARG A 204 28.10 36.72 -41.97
C ARG A 204 28.20 38.26 -42.00
N TRP A 205 27.34 38.95 -41.25
CA TRP A 205 27.36 40.40 -41.09
C TRP A 205 28.63 40.88 -40.37
N PHE A 206 29.03 40.19 -39.30
CA PHE A 206 30.28 40.48 -38.59
C PHE A 206 31.52 40.27 -39.47
N LYS A 207 31.54 39.23 -40.32
CA LYS A 207 32.62 39.03 -41.29
C LYS A 207 32.73 40.16 -42.32
N GLN A 208 31.60 40.75 -42.73
CA GLN A 208 31.58 41.87 -43.68
C GLN A 208 32.02 43.19 -43.06
N LEU A 209 31.80 43.38 -41.75
CA LEU A 209 32.26 44.57 -41.01
C LEU A 209 33.75 44.54 -40.64
N LEU A 210 34.36 43.36 -40.61
CA LEU A 210 35.76 43.14 -40.25
C LEU A 210 36.70 42.97 -41.46
N ALA A 211 36.15 43.00 -42.68
CA ALA A 211 36.89 42.94 -43.95
C ALA A 211 36.97 44.33 -44.59
#